data_AF-D4N317-F1
#
_entry.id   AF-D4N317-F1
#
_cell.length_a   1.000
_cell.length_b   1.000
_cell.length_c   1.000
_cell.angle_alpha   90.00
_cell.angle_beta   90.00
_cell.angle_gamma   90.00
#
_symmetry.space_group_name_H-M   'P 1'
#
loop_
_entity.id
_entity.type
_entity.pdbx_description
1 polymer ?
#
loop_
_entity_poly.entity_id
_entity_poly.type
_entity_poly.pdbx_seq_one_letter_code
_entity_poly.pdbx_strand_id
1 'polypeptide(L)'
;MSPNPDFITIVKIANYFNCAVDQVVGRRKFLPSINLIVSFNNPDLNDINSNLCNFLKAKLSQDNISPYLLSKNIGFSKKIIHCFLKANSPYKMLSTNVIIALADYFNVSVDDMIERYPTTKQ
;
A
#
# COMPACT_ATOMS: atom_id res chain seq x y z
N MET A 1 -11.59 -20.94 -8.70
CA MET A 1 -10.92 -19.64 -8.48
C MET A 1 -10.69 -19.49 -6.99
N SER A 2 -9.44 -19.33 -6.55
CA SER A 2 -9.17 -19.01 -5.15
C SER A 2 -9.64 -17.57 -4.88
N PRO A 3 -10.35 -17.29 -3.77
CA PRO A 3 -10.73 -15.93 -3.45
C PRO A 3 -9.45 -15.12 -3.16
N ASN A 4 -9.23 -14.04 -3.91
CA ASN A 4 -8.22 -13.05 -3.55
C ASN A 4 -8.81 -12.21 -2.41
N PRO A 5 -8.26 -12.28 -1.19
CA PRO A 5 -8.77 -11.50 -0.07
C PRO A 5 -8.67 -10.00 -0.40
N ASP A 6 -9.67 -9.25 0.04
CA ASP A 6 -9.59 -7.79 -0.02
C ASP A 6 -8.42 -7.28 0.84
N PHE A 7 -7.95 -6.08 0.51
CA PHE A 7 -6.77 -5.54 1.18
C PHE A 7 -6.99 -5.35 2.69
N ILE A 8 -8.23 -5.04 3.10
CA ILE A 8 -8.58 -4.87 4.50
C ILE A 8 -8.49 -6.19 5.27
N THR A 9 -8.87 -7.30 4.66
CA THR A 9 -8.70 -8.63 5.25
C THR A 9 -7.21 -8.92 5.45
N ILE A 10 -6.37 -8.62 4.46
CA ILE A 10 -4.91 -8.76 4.59
C ILE A 10 -4.36 -7.93 5.76
N VAL A 11 -4.75 -6.66 5.86
CA VAL A 11 -4.32 -5.78 6.97
C VAL A 11 -4.83 -6.30 8.32
N LYS A 12 -6.07 -6.78 8.41
CA LYS A 12 -6.62 -7.38 9.64
C LYS A 12 -5.85 -8.63 10.06
N ILE A 13 -5.47 -9.48 9.12
CA ILE A 13 -4.63 -10.65 9.39
C ILE A 13 -3.26 -10.20 9.92
N ALA A 14 -2.65 -9.19 9.30
CA ALA A 14 -1.37 -8.63 9.74
C ALA A 14 -1.45 -8.05 11.16
N ASN A 15 -2.54 -7.34 11.48
CA ASN A 15 -2.79 -6.82 12.83
C ASN A 15 -2.99 -7.95 13.85
N TYR A 16 -3.74 -9.00 13.49
CA TYR A 16 -3.99 -10.14 14.37
C TYR A 16 -2.70 -10.87 14.76
N PHE A 17 -1.81 -11.09 13.79
CA PHE A 17 -0.50 -11.71 14.04
C PHE A 17 0.59 -10.71 14.49
N ASN A 18 0.24 -9.44 14.65
CA ASN A 18 1.18 -8.35 14.94
C ASN A 18 2.43 -8.39 14.02
N CYS A 19 2.20 -8.49 12.71
CA CYS A 19 3.25 -8.62 11.71
C CYS A 19 3.06 -7.64 10.53
N ALA A 20 4.09 -7.59 9.68
CA ALA A 20 4.07 -6.80 8.45
C ALA A 20 3.04 -7.36 7.46
N VAL A 21 2.36 -6.49 6.71
CA VAL A 21 1.50 -6.91 5.59
C VAL A 21 2.29 -7.74 4.59
N ASP A 22 3.55 -7.36 4.34
CA ASP A 22 4.46 -8.08 3.46
C ASP A 22 4.71 -9.53 3.89
N GLN A 23 4.62 -9.83 5.20
CA GLN A 23 4.69 -11.20 5.69
C GLN A 23 3.45 -12.00 5.31
N VAL A 24 2.27 -11.41 5.39
CA VAL A 24 0.99 -12.06 5.04
C VAL A 24 0.94 -12.39 3.56
N VAL A 25 1.43 -11.48 2.70
CA VAL A 25 1.41 -11.66 1.23
C VAL A 25 2.68 -12.30 0.68
N GLY A 26 3.63 -12.68 1.54
CA GLY A 26 4.84 -13.42 1.17
C GLY A 26 5.95 -12.61 0.49
N ARG A 27 5.93 -11.27 0.60
CA ARG A 27 6.96 -10.36 0.08
C ARG A 27 8.20 -10.32 1.00
N ARG A 28 8.99 -11.41 0.98
CA ARG A 28 10.14 -11.64 1.89
C ARG A 28 11.20 -10.53 1.92
N LYS A 29 11.35 -9.78 0.82
CA LYS A 29 12.33 -8.68 0.70
C LYS A 29 12.09 -7.54 1.70
N PHE A 30 10.85 -7.36 2.15
CA PHE A 30 10.44 -6.26 3.02
C PHE A 30 10.18 -6.70 4.46
N LEU A 31 10.62 -7.90 4.84
CA LEU A 31 10.47 -8.36 6.21
C LEU A 31 11.48 -7.67 7.14
N PRO A 32 11.07 -7.28 8.35
CA PRO A 32 11.99 -6.84 9.37
C PRO A 32 13.06 -7.89 9.65
N SER A 33 14.24 -7.44 10.08
CA SER A 33 15.28 -8.35 10.56
C SER A 33 14.78 -9.16 11.76
N ILE A 34 15.21 -10.42 11.86
CA ILE A 34 14.68 -11.44 12.82
C ILE A 34 14.72 -10.99 14.29
N ASN A 35 15.59 -10.03 14.64
CA ASN A 35 15.78 -9.54 16.01
C ASN A 35 15.19 -8.14 16.27
N LEU A 36 14.46 -7.56 15.31
CA LEU A 36 13.87 -6.24 15.46
C LEU A 36 12.45 -6.36 16.03
N ILE A 37 12.24 -5.85 17.25
CA ILE A 37 10.88 -5.65 17.75
C ILE A 37 10.30 -4.47 16.98
N VAL A 38 9.31 -4.74 16.15
CA VAL A 38 8.59 -3.71 15.40
C VAL A 38 7.22 -3.53 16.01
N SER A 39 6.88 -2.29 16.35
CA SER A 39 5.50 -1.90 16.65
C SER A 39 4.79 -1.48 15.37
N PHE A 40 3.52 -1.85 15.26
CA PHE A 40 2.66 -1.46 14.15
C PHE A 40 1.54 -0.55 14.66
N ASN A 41 1.32 0.55 13.96
CA ASN A 41 0.08 1.32 14.05
C ASN A 41 -1.06 0.50 13.43
N ASN A 42 -2.28 0.75 13.89
CA ASN A 42 -3.50 0.11 13.37
C ASN A 42 -4.43 1.19 12.77
N PRO A 43 -4.06 1.79 11.61
CA PRO A 43 -4.88 2.78 10.94
C PRO A 43 -6.24 2.18 10.54
N ASP A 44 -7.29 2.99 10.59
CA ASP A 44 -8.61 2.56 10.11
C ASP A 44 -8.69 2.56 8.56
N LEU A 45 -9.84 2.18 8.01
CA LEU A 45 -10.05 2.14 6.56
C LEU A 45 -9.80 3.49 5.88
N ASN A 46 -10.26 4.58 6.48
CA ASN A 46 -10.14 5.91 5.92
C ASN A 46 -8.70 6.39 5.99
N ASP A 47 -8.01 6.10 7.10
CA ASP A 47 -6.60 6.39 7.29
C ASP A 47 -5.75 5.65 6.26
N ILE A 48 -5.92 4.32 6.15
CA ILE A 48 -5.23 3.49 5.14
C ILE A 48 -5.35 4.09 3.75
N ASN A 49 -6.58 4.48 3.39
CA ASN A 49 -6.85 4.99 2.05
C ASN A 49 -6.26 6.39 1.82
N SER A 50 -6.30 7.23 2.85
CA SER A 50 -5.73 8.58 2.81
C SER A 50 -4.20 8.53 2.75
N ASN A 51 -3.59 7.65 3.55
CA ASN A 51 -2.15 7.41 3.58
C ASN A 51 -1.65 6.91 2.22
N LEU A 52 -2.33 5.91 1.64
CA LEU A 52 -2.01 5.42 0.30
C LEU A 52 -2.15 6.51 -0.78
N CYS A 53 -3.19 7.33 -0.70
CA CYS A 53 -3.39 8.46 -1.62
C CYS A 53 -2.27 9.50 -1.49
N ASN A 54 -1.89 9.85 -0.26
CA ASN A 54 -0.81 10.79 0.03
C ASN A 54 0.55 10.27 -0.42
N PHE A 55 0.85 9.00 -0.13
CA PHE A 55 2.05 8.30 -0.60
C PHE A 55 2.17 8.40 -2.13
N LEU A 56 1.10 8.06 -2.86
CA LEU A 56 1.12 8.10 -4.32
C LEU A 56 1.29 9.53 -4.87
N LYS A 57 0.61 10.53 -4.29
CA LYS A 57 0.80 11.93 -4.70
C LYS A 57 2.24 12.38 -4.48
N ALA A 58 2.84 12.04 -3.34
CA ALA A 58 4.22 12.37 -3.02
C ALA A 58 5.18 11.73 -4.04
N LYS A 59 5.05 10.43 -4.31
CA LYS A 59 5.91 9.72 -5.28
C LYS A 59 5.76 10.21 -6.71
N LEU A 60 4.53 10.43 -7.18
CA LEU A 60 4.29 10.98 -8.51
C LEU A 60 4.91 12.37 -8.69
N SER A 61 4.84 13.21 -7.64
CA SER A 61 5.48 14.53 -7.64
C SER A 61 7.00 14.43 -7.59
N GLN A 62 7.56 13.54 -6.76
CA GLN A 62 9.00 13.34 -6.62
C GLN A 62 9.63 12.83 -7.92
N ASP A 63 8.99 11.88 -8.57
CA ASP A 63 9.54 11.21 -9.75
C ASP A 63 9.12 11.89 -11.07
N ASN A 64 8.27 12.93 -10.99
CA ASN A 64 7.68 13.62 -12.14
C ASN A 64 6.97 12.66 -13.13
N ILE A 65 6.18 11.72 -12.59
CA ILE A 65 5.45 10.69 -13.36
C ILE A 65 3.96 11.01 -13.33
N SER A 66 3.27 10.81 -14.47
CA SER A 66 1.81 10.96 -14.51
C SER A 66 1.10 9.71 -13.96
N PRO A 67 -0.10 9.85 -13.35
CA PRO A 67 -0.91 8.70 -12.91
C PRO A 67 -1.19 7.66 -14.01
N TYR A 68 -1.32 8.12 -15.25
CA TYR A 68 -1.54 7.27 -16.42
C TYR A 68 -0.31 6.43 -16.76
N LEU A 69 0.89 7.05 -16.72
CA LEU A 69 2.15 6.36 -16.95
C LEU A 69 2.44 5.35 -15.83
N LEU A 70 2.22 5.74 -14.57
CA LEU A 70 2.35 4.82 -13.45
C LEU A 70 1.44 3.60 -13.64
N SER A 71 0.15 3.81 -13.93
CA SER A 71 -0.80 2.71 -14.18
C SER A 71 -0.32 1.74 -15.26
N LYS A 72 0.27 2.27 -16.35
CA LYS A 72 0.86 1.45 -17.41
C LYS A 72 2.08 0.67 -16.92
N ASN A 73 2.98 1.32 -16.17
CA ASN A 73 4.20 0.70 -15.68
C ASN A 73 3.93 -0.44 -14.70
N ILE A 74 2.88 -0.34 -13.89
CA ILE A 74 2.45 -1.42 -12.99
C ILE A 74 1.56 -2.47 -13.67
N GLY A 75 1.29 -2.34 -14.97
CA GLY A 75 0.54 -3.34 -15.76
C GLY A 75 -0.99 -3.29 -15.62
N PHE A 76 -1.56 -2.16 -15.19
CA PHE A 76 -3.01 -2.01 -14.99
C PHE A 76 -3.64 -0.99 -15.95
N SER A 77 -4.98 -0.97 -15.97
CA SER A 77 -5.75 0.01 -16.76
C SER A 77 -5.30 1.43 -16.46
N LYS A 78 -5.06 2.23 -17.51
CA LYS A 78 -4.57 3.61 -17.44
C LYS A 78 -5.37 4.52 -16.50
N LYS A 79 -6.63 4.18 -16.24
CA LYS A 79 -7.54 4.97 -15.40
C LYS A 79 -7.47 4.62 -13.92
N ILE A 80 -6.87 3.49 -13.51
CA ILE A 80 -7.01 3.00 -12.14
C ILE A 80 -6.43 3.96 -11.10
N ILE A 81 -5.18 4.41 -11.29
CA ILE A 81 -4.54 5.35 -10.37
C ILE A 81 -5.14 6.75 -10.53
N HIS A 82 -5.42 7.19 -11.77
CA HIS A 82 -6.07 8.48 -12.00
C HIS A 82 -7.42 8.60 -11.29
N CYS A 83 -8.26 7.55 -11.37
CA CYS A 83 -9.54 7.52 -10.69
C CYS A 83 -9.35 7.47 -9.18
N PHE A 84 -8.40 6.69 -8.67
CA PHE A 84 -8.13 6.61 -7.23
C PHE A 84 -7.74 7.96 -6.61
N LEU A 85 -6.94 8.76 -7.32
CA LEU A 85 -6.44 10.05 -6.82
C LEU A 85 -7.47 11.20 -6.87
N LYS A 86 -8.62 11.02 -7.53
CA LYS A 86 -9.67 12.04 -7.58
C LYS A 86 -10.42 12.14 -6.25
N ALA A 87 -10.63 13.37 -5.77
CA ALA A 87 -11.27 13.67 -4.48
C ALA A 87 -12.68 13.06 -4.30
N ASN A 88 -13.41 12.79 -5.40
CA ASN A 88 -14.78 12.25 -5.38
C ASN A 88 -14.88 10.90 -6.11
N SER A 89 -13.83 10.08 -6.04
CA SER A 89 -13.82 8.79 -6.72
C SER A 89 -14.86 7.82 -6.13
N PRO A 90 -15.64 7.09 -6.96
CA PRO A 90 -16.42 5.96 -6.48
C PRO A 90 -15.53 4.79 -6.03
N TYR A 91 -14.26 4.77 -6.47
CA TYR A 91 -13.28 3.74 -6.10
C TYR A 91 -12.67 4.09 -4.76
N LYS A 92 -13.34 3.66 -3.68
CA LYS A 92 -12.91 3.90 -2.31
C LYS A 92 -11.64 3.15 -1.92
N MET A 93 -11.17 2.16 -2.68
CA MET A 93 -9.94 1.45 -2.35
C MET A 93 -9.34 0.77 -3.59
N LEU A 94 -8.01 0.70 -3.66
CA LEU A 94 -7.31 -0.13 -4.63
C LEU A 94 -7.41 -1.61 -4.23
N SER A 95 -7.40 -2.50 -5.22
CA SER A 95 -7.34 -3.94 -4.94
C SER A 95 -5.96 -4.33 -4.42
N THR A 96 -5.89 -5.45 -3.69
CA THR A 96 -4.64 -6.00 -3.13
C THR A 96 -3.54 -6.12 -4.19
N ASN A 97 -3.87 -6.60 -5.39
CA ASN A 97 -2.90 -6.77 -6.47
C ASN A 97 -2.31 -5.44 -6.96
N VAL A 98 -3.14 -4.38 -7.01
CA VAL A 98 -2.65 -3.05 -7.40
C VAL A 98 -1.74 -2.48 -6.32
N ILE A 99 -2.10 -2.65 -5.05
CA ILE A 99 -1.28 -2.19 -3.91
C ILE A 99 0.07 -2.90 -3.91
N ILE A 100 0.09 -4.22 -4.11
CA ILE A 100 1.35 -4.98 -4.23
C ILE A 100 2.18 -4.50 -5.40
N ALA A 101 1.57 -4.30 -6.58
CA ALA A 101 2.32 -3.85 -7.76
C ALA A 101 2.91 -2.43 -7.58
N LEU A 102 2.19 -1.55 -6.87
CA LEU A 102 2.71 -0.24 -6.48
C LEU A 102 3.90 -0.37 -5.52
N ALA A 103 3.79 -1.22 -4.51
CA ALA A 103 4.85 -1.45 -3.54
C ALA A 103 6.11 -2.02 -4.22
N ASP A 104 5.94 -2.93 -5.18
CA ASP A 104 7.04 -3.49 -5.97
C ASP A 104 7.68 -2.44 -6.88
N TYR A 105 6.86 -1.64 -7.57
CA TYR A 105 7.34 -0.56 -8.45
C TYR A 105 8.18 0.48 -7.70
N PHE A 106 7.71 0.94 -6.54
CA PHE A 106 8.45 1.91 -5.72
C PHE A 106 9.51 1.27 -4.82
N ASN A 107 9.61 -0.06 -4.83
CA ASN A 107 10.53 -0.82 -4.00
C ASN A 107 10.41 -0.47 -2.50
N VAL A 108 9.19 -0.45 -1.99
CA VAL A 108 8.86 -0.16 -0.58
C VAL A 108 8.01 -1.27 0.04
N SER A 109 7.96 -1.30 1.37
CA SER A 109 7.02 -2.17 2.08
C SER A 109 5.59 -1.66 1.91
N VAL A 110 4.61 -2.55 2.02
CA VAL A 110 3.20 -2.13 2.04
C VAL A 110 2.91 -1.32 3.30
N ASP A 111 3.50 -1.69 4.43
CA ASP A 111 3.32 -1.01 5.71
C ASP A 111 3.78 0.46 5.68
N ASP A 112 4.85 0.78 4.93
CA ASP A 112 5.28 2.16 4.70
C ASP A 112 4.22 2.97 3.93
N MET A 113 3.61 2.37 2.90
CA MET A 113 2.62 3.04 2.05
C MET A 113 1.35 3.44 2.80
N ILE A 114 1.01 2.70 3.86
CA ILE A 114 -0.21 2.91 4.66
C ILE A 114 0.10 3.41 6.07
N GLU A 115 1.35 3.78 6.35
CA GLU A 115 1.84 4.31 7.62
C GLU A 115 1.57 3.41 8.84
N ARG A 116 1.69 2.08 8.64
CA ARG A 116 1.66 1.11 9.74
C ARG A 116 2.95 1.11 10.55
N TYR A 117 4.08 1.55 10.00
CA TYR A 117 5.27 1.78 10.82
C TYR A 117 5.18 3.12 11.55
N PRO A 118 5.57 3.19 12.83
CA PRO A 118 5.62 4.44 13.57
C PRO A 118 6.63 5.37 12.91
N THR A 119 6.19 6.58 12.56
CA THR A 119 7.11 7.64 12.18
C THR A 119 7.85 8.08 13.44
N THR A 120 9.16 7.80 13.52
CA THR A 120 10.01 8.53 14.47
C THR A 120 10.00 9.98 14.03
N LYS A 121 9.22 10.82 14.71
CA LYS A 121 9.41 12.27 14.65
C LYS A 121 10.82 12.52 15.19
N GLN A 122 11.77 12.76 14.30
CA GLN A 122 13.01 13.47 14.64
C GLN A 122 12.70 14.95 14.74
#